data_AF-A0A377AC15-F1
#
_entry.id   AF-A0A377AC15-F1
#
_cell.length_a   1.000
_cell.length_b   1.000
_cell.length_c   1.000
_cell.angle_alpha   90.00
_cell.angle_beta   90.00
_cell.angle_gamma   90.00
#
_symmetry.space_group_name_H-M   'P 1'
#
loop_
_entity.id
_entity.type
_entity.pdbx_description
1 polymer ?
#
loop_
_entity_poly.entity_id
_entity_poly.type
_entity_poly.pdbx_seq_one_letter_code
_entity_poly.pdbx_strand_id
1 'polypeptide(L)' 'METLITISRWLAKQHVVTWCVQQEGELWCANAFYLFDAQKVAFYI' A
#
# COMPACT_ATOMS: atom_id res chain seq x y z
N MET A 1 -10.06 -10.48 -12.70
CA MET A 1 -8.91 -9.72 -13.29
C MET A 1 -9.18 -8.23 -13.31
N GLU A 2 -10.39 -7.80 -13.71
CA GLU A 2 -10.81 -6.38 -13.73
C GLU A 2 -10.68 -5.65 -12.38
N THR A 3 -11.04 -6.30 -11.27
CA THR A 3 -10.93 -5.71 -9.93
C THR A 3 -9.51 -5.31 -9.58
N LEU A 4 -8.53 -6.18 -9.88
CA LEU A 4 -7.11 -5.89 -9.61
C LEU A 4 -6.62 -4.70 -10.45
N ILE A 5 -7.05 -4.61 -11.72
CA ILE A 5 -6.71 -3.49 -12.59
C ILE A 5 -7.25 -2.17 -12.03
N THR A 6 -8.51 -2.18 -11.55
CA THR A 6 -9.13 -1.00 -10.93
C THR A 6 -8.41 -0.59 -9.64
N ILE A 7 -8.06 -1.56 -8.78
CA ILE A 7 -7.29 -1.31 -7.55
C ILE A 7 -5.90 -0.76 -7.88
N SER A 8 -5.17 -1.39 -8.81
CA SER A 8 -3.84 -0.94 -9.23
C SER A 8 -3.86 0.48 -9.78
N ARG A 9 -4.89 0.85 -10.56
CA ARG A 9 -5.07 2.22 -11.06
C ARG A 9 -5.34 3.21 -9.94
N TRP A 10 -6.05 2.81 -8.89
CA TRP A 10 -6.28 3.65 -7.72
C TRP A 10 -4.98 3.86 -6.92
N LEU A 11 -4.23 2.79 -6.65
CA LEU A 11 -2.93 2.84 -5.95
C LEU A 11 -1.88 3.67 -6.70
N ALA A 12 -1.87 3.64 -8.03
CA ALA A 12 -0.93 4.42 -8.83
C ALA A 12 -1.09 5.95 -8.70
N LYS A 13 -2.17 6.44 -8.09
CA LYS A 13 -2.41 7.89 -7.89
C LYS A 13 -1.64 8.49 -6.71
N GLN A 14 -0.75 7.73 -6.06
CA GLN A 14 0.13 8.18 -4.96
C GLN A 14 -0.63 8.81 -3.79
N HIS A 15 -1.61 8.09 -3.26
CA HIS A 15 -2.28 8.46 -2.02
C HIS A 15 -1.32 8.33 -0.82
N VAL A 16 -1.62 8.98 0.31
CA VAL A 16 -0.99 8.62 1.60
C VAL A 16 -1.69 7.39 2.13
N VAL A 17 -0.93 6.39 2.58
CA VAL A 17 -1.46 5.17 3.19
C VAL A 17 -1.02 5.06 4.64
N THR A 18 -1.83 4.38 5.44
CA THR A 18 -1.48 4.00 6.80
C THR A 18 -0.87 2.60 6.78
N TRP A 19 0.39 2.53 7.19
CA TRP A 19 1.17 1.30 7.31
C TRP A 19 1.00 0.79 8.72
N CYS A 20 0.40 -0.38 8.87
CA CYS A 20 0.22 -0.99 10.18
C CYS A 20 1.09 -2.24 10.30
N VAL A 21 1.90 -2.28 11.34
CA VAL A 21 2.76 -3.41 11.71
C VAL A 21 2.39 -3.88 13.10
N GLN A 22 2.57 -5.17 13.36
CA GLN A 22 2.30 -5.76 14.65
C GLN A 22 3.61 -6.25 15.27
N GLN A 23 3.78 -5.97 16.56
CA GLN A 23 4.88 -6.47 17.36
C GLN A 23 4.37 -6.78 18.77
N GLU A 24 4.60 -7.99 19.26
CA GLU A 24 4.29 -8.41 20.65
C GLU A 24 2.84 -8.18 21.10
N GLY A 25 1.90 -8.20 20.16
CA GLY A 25 0.46 -8.00 20.41
C GLY A 25 0.01 -6.55 20.27
N GLU A 26 0.94 -5.62 20.06
CA GLU A 26 0.65 -4.22 19.81
C GLU A 26 0.63 -3.91 18.31
N LEU A 27 -0.31 -3.05 17.91
CA LEU A 27 -0.44 -2.56 16.54
C LEU A 27 0.14 -1.15 16.46
N TRP A 28 1.14 -0.97 15.61
CA TRP A 28 1.78 0.30 15.33
C TRP A 28 1.37 0.76 13.94
N CYS A 29 0.85 1.98 13.81
CA CYS A 29 0.43 2.53 12.52
C CYS A 29 1.11 3.87 12.25
N ALA A 30 1.65 4.04 11.04
CA ALA A 30 2.27 5.28 10.58
C ALA A 30 1.79 5.63 9.17
N ASN A 31 1.66 6.93 8.87
CA ASN A 31 1.31 7.37 7.53
C ASN A 31 2.58 7.56 6.69
N ALA A 32 2.59 7.04 5.47
CA ALA A 32 3.74 7.13 4.58
C ALA A 32 3.33 7.36 3.11
N PHE A 33 4.21 8.02 2.37
CA PHE A 33 4.21 7.98 0.92
C PHE A 33 4.83 6.67 0.43
N TYR A 34 4.52 6.30 -0.81
CA TYR A 34 5.03 5.07 -1.42
C TYR A 34 5.23 5.21 -2.92
N LEU A 35 6.06 4.31 -3.46
CA LEU A 35 6.05 3.93 -4.86
C LEU A 35 5.30 2.59 -5.03
N PHE A 36 4.30 2.56 -5.90
CA PHE A 36 3.55 1.34 -6.22
C PHE A 36 4.03 0.71 -7.52
N ASP A 37 4.47 -0.54 -7.46
CA ASP A 37 4.85 -1.37 -8.61
C ASP A 37 3.70 -2.31 -8.96
N ALA A 38 2.98 -1.96 -10.03
CA ALA A 38 1.80 -2.70 -10.48
C ALA A 38 2.13 -4.08 -11.06
N GLN A 39 3.37 -4.32 -11.52
CA GLN A 39 3.78 -5.62 -12.05
C GLN A 39 4.01 -6.62 -10.93
N LYS A 40 4.63 -6.18 -9.84
CA LYS A 40 4.89 -6.99 -8.66
C LYS A 40 3.78 -6.94 -7.60
N VAL A 41 2.84 -6.00 -7.74
CA VAL A 41 1.81 -5.69 -6.74
C VAL A 41 2.47 -5.40 -5.38
N ALA A 42 3.44 -4.48 -5.38
CA ALA A 42 4.28 -4.18 -4.23
C ALA A 42 4.36 -2.67 -3.96
N PHE A 43 4.56 -2.31 -2.69
CA PHE A 43 4.82 -0.95 -2.23
C PHE A 43 6.28 -0.83 -1.76
N TYR A 44 6.94 0.26 -2.15
CA TYR A 44 8.28 0.63 -1.66
C TYR A 44 8.21 1.98 -0.92
N ILE A 45 8.98 2.14 0.15
CA ILE A 45 9.28 3.45 0.79
C ILE A 45 10.63 3.93 0.29
#